data_AF-A0A1C4SVB2-F1
#
_entry.id   AF-A0A1C4SVB2-F1
#
_cell.length_a   1.000
_cell.length_b   1.000
_cell.length_c   1.000
_cell.angle_alpha   90.00
_cell.angle_beta   90.00
_cell.angle_gamma   90.00
#
_symmetry.space_group_name_H-M   'P 1'
#
loop_
_entity.id
_entity.type
_entity.pdbx_description
1 polymer ?
#
loop_
_entity_poly.entity_id
_entity_poly.type
_entity_poly.pdbx_seq_one_letter_code
_entity_poly.pdbx_strand_id
1 'polypeptide(L)'
;MTTTQTSVVHDLGTLAHRLSHPARTPCVCEPPQVLADRPDGTVVRSGAIVAKAHAADTDHEALAARIALAAAPQLAGILLPPLTAPE
;
A
#
# COMPACT_ATOMS: atom_id res chain seq x y z
N MET A 1 21.22 5.33 4.02
CA MET A 1 20.07 4.61 3.42
C MET A 1 18.90 4.41 4.39
N THR A 2 19.12 4.33 5.71
CA THR A 2 18.10 3.99 6.70
C THR A 2 17.00 5.04 6.91
N THR A 3 17.32 6.35 6.84
CA THR A 3 16.33 7.41 7.15
C THR A 3 15.19 7.50 6.13
N THR A 4 15.52 7.42 4.82
CA THR A 4 14.51 7.46 3.75
C THR A 4 13.59 6.23 3.80
N GLN A 5 14.15 5.06 4.12
CA GLN A 5 13.39 3.82 4.26
C GLN A 5 12.41 3.88 5.44
N THR A 6 12.86 4.39 6.60
CA THR A 6 11.98 4.62 7.76
C THR A 6 10.87 5.62 7.44
N SER A 7 11.14 6.66 6.65
CA SER A 7 10.09 7.60 6.18
C SER A 7 9.04 6.90 5.32
N VAL A 8 9.46 6.09 4.32
CA VAL A 8 8.53 5.39 3.43
C VAL A 8 7.61 4.44 4.20
N VAL A 9 8.14 3.69 5.17
CA VAL A 9 7.32 2.81 6.03
C VAL A 9 6.29 3.62 6.83
N HIS A 10 6.69 4.75 7.40
CA HIS A 10 5.81 5.64 8.15
C HIS A 10 4.70 6.23 7.26
N ASP A 11 5.05 6.71 6.07
CA ASP A 11 4.13 7.36 5.13
C ASP A 11 3.12 6.35 4.57
N LEU A 12 3.59 5.16 4.15
CA LEU A 12 2.71 4.08 3.73
C LEU A 12 1.80 3.61 4.87
N GLY A 13 2.33 3.50 6.09
CA GLY A 13 1.56 3.12 7.26
C GLY A 13 0.44 4.11 7.55
N THR A 14 0.74 5.40 7.48
CA THR A 14 -0.24 6.49 7.63
C THR A 14 -1.30 6.49 6.54
N LEU A 15 -0.92 6.20 5.29
CA LEU A 15 -1.88 6.08 4.18
C LEU A 15 -2.82 4.89 4.36
N ALA A 16 -2.27 3.70 4.62
CA ALA A 16 -3.06 2.48 4.84
C ALA A 16 -4.00 2.61 6.04
N HIS A 17 -3.53 3.25 7.11
CA HIS A 17 -4.32 3.50 8.31
C HIS A 17 -5.52 4.43 8.03
N ARG A 18 -5.31 5.55 7.32
CA ARG A 18 -6.40 6.45 6.91
C ARG A 18 -7.46 5.75 6.07
N LEU A 19 -7.04 4.88 5.16
CA LEU A 19 -7.96 4.10 4.33
C LEU A 19 -8.72 3.01 5.10
N SER A 20 -8.15 2.53 6.22
CA SER A 20 -8.83 1.62 7.14
C SER A 20 -9.87 2.33 8.01
N HIS A 21 -9.71 3.64 8.23
CA HIS A 21 -10.53 4.46 9.13
C HIS A 21 -11.04 5.72 8.43
N PRO A 22 -12.20 5.66 7.74
CA PRO A 22 -12.76 6.82 7.04
C PRO A 22 -13.19 7.97 7.98
N ALA A 23 -13.33 7.73 9.28
CA ALA A 23 -13.63 8.76 10.28
C ALA A 23 -12.46 8.94 11.26
N ARG A 24 -12.14 10.20 11.61
CA ARG A 24 -11.13 10.59 12.62
C ARG A 24 -11.59 10.29 14.06
N THR A 25 -12.07 9.09 14.32
CA THR A 25 -12.30 8.60 15.68
C THR A 25 -10.98 8.06 16.22
N PRO A 26 -10.63 8.30 17.50
CA PRO A 26 -9.48 7.64 18.12
C PRO A 26 -9.58 6.12 17.95
N CYS A 27 -8.57 5.48 17.35
CA CYS A 27 -8.47 4.02 17.28
C CYS A 27 -7.52 3.50 18.38
N VAL A 28 -7.71 2.24 18.78
CA VAL A 28 -6.72 1.46 19.55
C VAL A 28 -6.02 0.41 18.68
N CYS A 29 -5.93 0.70 17.39
CA CYS A 29 -5.41 -0.21 16.40
C CYS A 29 -3.90 -0.36 16.50
N GLU A 30 -3.41 -1.55 16.16
CA GLU A 30 -1.98 -1.86 16.17
C GLU A 30 -1.22 -0.96 15.17
N PRO A 31 0.06 -0.67 15.45
CA PRO A 31 0.90 0.07 14.51
C PRO A 31 1.01 -0.69 13.16
N PRO A 32 1.25 0.03 12.05
CA PRO A 32 1.44 -0.60 10.75
C PRO A 32 2.56 -1.64 10.77
N GLN A 33 2.29 -2.81 10.17
CA GLN A 33 3.25 -3.90 10.06
C GLN A 33 3.93 -3.88 8.70
N VAL A 34 5.26 -3.94 8.67
CA VAL A 34 6.02 -4.20 7.44
C VAL A 34 5.85 -5.67 7.05
N LEU A 35 5.33 -5.91 5.84
CA LEU A 35 5.17 -7.25 5.28
C LEU A 35 6.35 -7.65 4.38
N ALA A 36 6.90 -6.69 3.65
CA ALA A 36 8.06 -6.90 2.80
C ALA A 36 8.83 -5.59 2.65
N ASP A 37 10.15 -5.69 2.60
CA ASP A 37 11.04 -4.57 2.36
C ASP A 37 12.22 -5.06 1.52
N ARG A 38 12.21 -4.69 0.25
CA ARG A 38 13.05 -5.28 -0.80
C ARG A 38 13.44 -4.20 -1.80
N PRO A 39 14.48 -4.44 -2.64
CA PRO A 39 14.87 -3.48 -3.67
C PRO A 39 13.74 -3.10 -4.64
N ASP A 40 12.77 -3.99 -4.88
CA ASP A 40 11.62 -3.74 -5.77
C ASP A 40 10.46 -2.97 -5.10
N GLY A 41 10.58 -2.67 -3.80
CA GLY A 41 9.61 -1.89 -3.06
C GLY A 41 9.35 -2.37 -1.63
N THR A 42 8.57 -1.57 -0.92
CA THR A 42 8.18 -1.79 0.48
C THR A 42 6.68 -2.01 0.55
N VAL A 43 6.24 -3.00 1.32
CA VAL A 43 4.83 -3.33 1.56
C VAL A 43 4.54 -3.26 3.05
N VAL A 44 3.52 -2.50 3.43
CA VAL A 44 3.03 -2.41 4.81
C VAL A 44 1.55 -2.76 4.89
N ARG A 45 1.10 -3.19 6.06
CA ARG A 45 -0.30 -3.47 6.38
C ARG A 45 -0.74 -2.63 7.56
N SER A 46 -1.93 -2.04 7.46
CA SER A 46 -2.69 -1.48 8.59
C SER A 46 -4.10 -2.02 8.51
N GLY A 47 -4.57 -2.74 9.54
CA GLY A 47 -5.88 -3.39 9.50
C GLY A 47 -6.06 -4.28 8.27
N ALA A 48 -7.12 -4.04 7.50
CA ALA A 48 -7.41 -4.77 6.26
C ALA A 48 -6.71 -4.19 5.02
N ILE A 49 -6.02 -3.05 5.15
CA ILE A 49 -5.40 -2.35 4.02
C ILE A 49 -3.91 -2.68 3.94
N VAL A 50 -3.45 -2.98 2.72
CA VAL A 50 -2.04 -3.08 2.36
C VAL A 50 -1.67 -1.94 1.42
N ALA A 51 -0.53 -1.30 1.69
CA ALA A 51 0.03 -0.26 0.83
C ALA A 51 1.43 -0.67 0.37
N LYS A 52 1.74 -0.41 -0.90
CA LYS A 52 3.04 -0.72 -1.50
C LYS A 52 3.65 0.55 -2.10
N ALA A 53 4.88 0.86 -1.71
CA ALA A 53 5.75 1.76 -2.45
C ALA A 53 6.55 0.95 -3.47
N HIS A 54 6.66 1.46 -4.68
CA HIS A 54 7.49 0.90 -5.74
C HIS A 54 8.88 1.58 -5.74
N ALA A 55 9.89 0.87 -6.25
CA ALA A 55 11.20 1.48 -6.48
C ALA A 55 11.07 2.68 -7.44
N ALA A 56 11.89 3.71 -7.25
CA ALA A 56 11.79 4.98 -7.99
C ALA A 56 12.03 4.82 -9.51
N ASP A 57 12.72 3.77 -9.91
CA ASP A 57 13.02 3.40 -11.30
C ASP A 57 12.03 2.38 -11.88
N THR A 58 10.93 2.09 -11.19
CA THR A 58 9.87 1.20 -11.69
C THR A 58 9.29 1.75 -12.99
N ASP A 59 9.18 0.90 -14.01
CA ASP A 59 8.45 1.21 -15.24
C ASP A 59 6.97 1.47 -14.93
N HIS A 60 6.54 2.72 -15.14
CA HIS A 60 5.19 3.19 -14.85
C HIS A 60 4.13 2.58 -15.77
N GLU A 61 4.43 2.33 -17.05
CA GLU A 61 3.48 1.74 -17.99
C GLU A 61 3.24 0.27 -17.63
N ALA A 62 4.33 -0.47 -17.36
CA ALA A 62 4.22 -1.84 -16.88
C ALA A 62 3.55 -1.93 -15.51
N LEU A 63 3.71 -0.93 -14.64
CA LEU A 63 2.99 -0.84 -13.37
C LEU A 63 1.49 -0.57 -13.60
N ALA A 64 1.13 0.37 -14.46
CA ALA A 64 -0.25 0.68 -14.79
C ALA A 64 -0.98 -0.55 -15.36
N ALA A 65 -0.33 -1.30 -16.26
CA ALA A 65 -0.89 -2.54 -16.79
C ALA A 65 -1.16 -3.59 -15.70
N ARG A 66 -0.26 -3.72 -14.71
CA ARG A 66 -0.46 -4.63 -13.57
C ARG A 66 -1.57 -4.18 -12.64
N ILE A 67 -1.71 -2.87 -12.40
CA ILE A 67 -2.81 -2.31 -11.60
C ILE A 67 -4.15 -2.54 -12.31
N ALA A 68 -4.22 -2.30 -13.63
CA ALA A 68 -5.41 -2.57 -14.44
C ALA A 68 -5.80 -4.06 -14.41
N LEU A 69 -4.81 -4.96 -14.48
CA LEU A 69 -5.04 -6.40 -14.33
C LEU A 69 -5.58 -6.74 -12.93
N ALA A 70 -5.03 -6.17 -11.87
CA ALA A 70 -5.52 -6.38 -10.50
C ALA A 70 -6.93 -5.83 -10.26
N ALA A 71 -7.33 -4.80 -10.99
CA ALA A 71 -8.69 -4.25 -10.95
C ALA A 71 -9.73 -5.05 -11.76
N ALA A 72 -9.28 -6.03 -12.56
CA ALA A 72 -10.16 -6.76 -13.46
C ALA A 72 -11.14 -7.66 -12.68
N PRO A 73 -12.47 -7.51 -12.87
CA PRO A 73 -13.48 -8.25 -12.08
C PRO A 73 -13.33 -9.78 -12.14
N GLN A 74 -12.83 -10.30 -13.26
CA GLN A 74 -12.56 -11.72 -13.46
C GLN A 74 -11.45 -12.29 -12.55
N LEU A 75 -10.64 -11.43 -11.93
CA LEU A 75 -9.59 -11.81 -10.98
C LEU A 75 -9.93 -11.47 -9.53
N ALA A 76 -11.16 -11.01 -9.26
CA ALA A 76 -11.61 -10.75 -7.90
C ALA A 76 -11.53 -12.04 -7.05
N GLY A 77 -10.94 -11.92 -5.86
CA GLY A 77 -10.69 -13.06 -4.96
C GLY A 77 -9.41 -13.85 -5.26
N ILE A 78 -8.78 -13.60 -6.41
CA ILE A 78 -7.43 -14.11 -6.73
C ILE A 78 -6.40 -13.00 -6.47
N LEU A 79 -6.62 -11.84 -7.06
CA LEU A 79 -5.82 -10.64 -6.82
C LEU A 79 -6.57 -9.70 -5.87
N LEU A 80 -5.81 -9.00 -5.04
CA LEU A 80 -6.35 -7.90 -4.24
C LEU A 80 -6.65 -6.73 -5.19
N PRO A 81 -7.91 -6.26 -5.28
CA PRO A 81 -8.22 -5.12 -6.12
C PRO A 81 -7.54 -3.86 -5.56
N PRO A 82 -7.01 -2.98 -6.42
CA PRO A 82 -6.47 -1.70 -5.96
C PRO A 82 -7.60 -0.87 -5.36
N LEU A 83 -7.31 -0.17 -4.26
CA LEU A 83 -8.22 0.84 -3.75
C LEU A 83 -8.13 2.06 -4.67
N THR A 84 -9.27 2.68 -4.97
CA THR A 84 -9.27 4.05 -5.48
C THR A 84 -8.56 4.92 -4.43
N ALA A 85 -7.52 5.65 -4.86
CA ALA A 85 -6.86 6.58 -3.95
C ALA A 85 -7.92 7.56 -3.42
N PRO A 86 -7.89 7.90 -2.12
CA PRO A 86 -8.71 9.00 -1.63
C PRO A 86 -8.20 10.27 -2.32
N GLU A 87 -9.13 11.14 -2.74
CA GLU A 87 -8.80 12.46 -3.31
C GLU A 87 -7.93 13.29 -2.35
#